data_AF-A0A7X0RZK0-F1
#
_entry.id   AF-A0A7X0RZK0-F1
#
_cell.length_a   1.000
_cell.length_b   1.000
_cell.length_c   1.000
_cell.angle_alpha   90.00
_cell.angle_beta   90.00
_cell.angle_gamma   90.00
#
_symmetry.space_group_name_H-M   'P 1'
#
loop_
_entity.id
_entity.type
_entity.pdbx_description
1 polymer ?
#
loop_
_entity_poly.entity_id
_entity_poly.type
_entity_poly.pdbx_seq_one_letter_code
_entity_poly.pdbx_strand_id
1 'polypeptide(L)' 'MFSTISVLAVMIGIAAFESPALWRKKRKREIAVFAALLFIGAWLSVCAINLIQLPSALKLVEWLYAPLDIWLSRYVW' A
#
# COMPACT_ATOMS: atom_id res chain seq x y z
N MET A 1 4.72 2.01 17.09
CA MET A 1 3.58 2.85 17.55
C MET A 1 3.64 4.28 16.99
N PHE A 2 4.73 5.02 17.14
CA PHE A 2 4.85 6.40 16.60
C PHE A 2 4.71 6.50 15.07
N SER A 3 5.20 5.51 14.32
CA SER A 3 5.13 5.50 12.85
C SER A 3 3.70 5.37 12.31
N THR A 4 2.82 4.63 12.99
CA THR A 4 1.42 4.49 12.56
C THR A 4 0.66 5.80 12.76
N ILE A 5 0.98 6.51 13.84
CA ILE A 5 0.38 7.82 14.17
C ILE A 5 0.81 8.88 13.14
N SER A 6 2.08 8.86 12.69
CA SER A 6 2.53 9.82 11.65
C SER A 6 1.85 9.60 10.30
N VAL A 7 1.62 8.35 9.90
CA VAL A 7 0.87 8.04 8.66
C VAL A 7 -0.59 8.48 8.76
N LEU A 8 -1.25 8.22 9.88
CA LEU A 8 -2.60 8.72 10.13
C LEU A 8 -2.67 10.26 10.11
N ALA A 9 -1.68 10.94 10.70
CA ALA A 9 -1.61 12.39 10.70
C ALA A 9 -1.44 12.97 9.28
N VAL A 10 -0.56 12.38 8.47
CA VAL A 10 -0.36 12.77 7.06
C VAL A 10 -1.63 12.51 6.24
N MET A 11 -2.28 11.36 6.44
CA MET A 11 -3.53 11.02 5.76
C MET A 11 -4.66 12.00 6.09
N ILE A 12 -4.81 12.38 7.37
CA ILE A 12 -5.78 13.39 7.80
C ILE A 12 -5.45 14.76 7.20
N GLY A 13 -4.16 15.13 7.16
CA GLY A 13 -3.72 16.38 6.53
C GLY A 13 -4.07 16.45 5.04
N ILE A 14 -3.78 15.39 4.29
CA ILE A 14 -4.11 15.29 2.87
C ILE A 14 -5.63 15.30 2.66
N ALA A 15 -6.38 14.55 3.46
CA ALA A 15 -7.84 14.52 3.39
C ALA A 15 -8.46 15.89 3.72
N ALA A 16 -7.95 16.61 4.73
CA ALA A 16 -8.43 17.93 5.10
C ALA A 16 -8.12 19.00 4.05
N PHE A 17 -7.00 18.86 3.32
CA PHE A 17 -6.60 19.82 2.29
C PHE A 17 -7.28 19.54 0.94
N GLU A 18 -7.40 18.27 0.54
CA GLU A 18 -7.97 17.90 -0.76
C GLU A 18 -9.49 17.75 -0.74
N SER A 19 -10.11 17.32 0.37
CA SER A 19 -11.57 17.15 0.43
C SER A 19 -12.36 18.45 0.16
N PRO A 20 -12.03 19.64 0.71
CA PRO A 20 -12.77 20.86 0.40
C PRO A 20 -12.53 21.32 -1.06
N ALA A 21 -11.33 21.06 -1.60
CA ALA A 21 -10.99 21.39 -2.98
C ALA A 21 -11.82 20.55 -3.98
N LEU A 22 -12.01 19.26 -3.73
CA LEU A 22 -12.85 18.41 -4.58
C LEU A 22 -14.35 18.62 -4.36
N TRP A 23 -14.79 18.90 -3.12
CA TRP A 23 -16.21 19.15 -2.83
C TRP A 23 -16.73 20.39 -3.56
N ARG A 24 -15.89 21.43 -3.68
CA ARG A 24 -16.18 22.63 -4.49
C ARG A 24 -16.38 22.34 -5.98
N LYS A 25 -15.78 21.28 -6.52
CA LYS A 25 -15.86 20.93 -7.95
C LYS A 25 -17.08 20.08 -8.33
N LYS A 26 -17.93 19.66 -7.37
CA LYS A 26 -19.10 18.76 -7.55
C LYS A 26 -18.80 17.42 -8.27
N ARG A 27 -17.53 17.08 -8.48
CA ARG A 27 -17.12 15.83 -9.15
C ARG A 27 -17.05 14.68 -8.15
N LYS A 28 -18.24 14.17 -7.77
CA LYS A 28 -18.39 13.04 -6.83
C LYS A 28 -17.59 11.80 -7.24
N ARG A 29 -17.41 11.58 -8.54
CA ARG A 29 -16.61 10.47 -9.09
C ARG A 29 -15.11 10.63 -8.83
N GLU A 30 -14.59 11.85 -8.91
CA GLU A 30 -13.18 12.14 -8.59
C GLU A 30 -12.93 12.03 -7.08
N ILE A 31 -13.89 12.44 -6.25
CA ILE A 31 -13.83 12.26 -4.79
C ILE A 31 -13.73 10.78 -4.43
N ALA A 32 -14.55 9.93 -5.07
CA ALA A 32 -14.54 8.50 -4.81
C ALA A 32 -13.19 7.86 -5.21
N VAL A 33 -12.63 8.22 -6.37
CA VAL A 33 -11.32 7.72 -6.82
C VAL A 33 -10.21 8.21 -5.91
N PHE A 34 -10.23 9.50 -5.52
CA PHE A 34 -9.26 10.07 -4.60
C PHE A 34 -9.32 9.40 -3.23
N ALA A 35 -10.51 9.25 -2.64
CA ALA A 35 -10.69 8.57 -1.36
C ALA A 35 -10.24 7.11 -1.41
N ALA A 36 -10.56 6.39 -2.50
CA ALA A 36 -10.11 5.02 -2.69
C ALA A 36 -8.58 4.93 -2.77
N LEU A 37 -7.94 5.82 -3.54
CA LEU A 37 -6.49 5.84 -3.70
C LEU A 37 -5.79 6.23 -2.39
N LEU A 38 -6.33 7.20 -1.65
CA LEU A 38 -5.84 7.61 -0.34
C LEU A 38 -5.95 6.47 0.67
N PHE A 39 -7.07 5.75 0.66
CA PHE A 39 -7.30 4.59 1.52
C PHE A 39 -6.33 3.45 1.19
N ILE A 40 -6.11 3.16 -0.10
CA ILE A 40 -5.14 2.15 -0.55
C ILE A 40 -3.73 2.54 -0.09
N GLY A 41 -3.30 3.78 -0.30
CA GLY A 41 -1.97 4.25 0.11
C GLY A 41 -1.78 4.22 1.62
N ALA A 42 -2.81 4.58 2.39
CA ALA A 42 -2.79 4.51 3.85
C ALA A 42 -2.73 3.06 4.34
N TRP A 43 -3.55 2.17 3.77
CA TRP A 43 -3.53 0.74 4.07
C TRP A 43 -2.15 0.14 3.78
N LEU A 44 -1.56 0.44 2.62
CA LEU A 44 -0.23 -0.02 2.23
C LEU A 44 0.84 0.49 3.19
N SER A 45 0.76 1.76 3.59
CA SER A 45 1.68 2.37 4.56
C SER A 45 1.55 1.75 5.95
N VAL A 46 0.32 1.46 6.39
CA VAL A 46 0.07 0.78 7.67
C VAL A 46 0.59 -0.66 7.62
N CYS A 47 0.42 -1.39 6.51
CA CYS A 47 1.02 -2.71 6.31
C CYS A 47 2.55 -2.66 6.32
N ALA A 48 3.15 -1.67 5.65
CA ALA A 48 4.60 -1.49 5.62
C ALA A 48 5.18 -1.17 7.00
N ILE A 49 4.49 -0.33 7.78
CA ILE A 49 4.93 0.11 9.11
C ILE A 49 4.70 -0.94 10.19
N ASN A 50 3.55 -1.63 10.15
CA ASN A 50 3.25 -2.63 11.16
C ASN A 50 4.16 -3.85 11.09
N LEU A 51 5.02 -3.98 10.06
CA LEU A 51 5.92 -5.12 9.96
C LEU A 51 5.16 -6.41 10.31
N ILE A 52 4.00 -6.68 9.67
CA ILE A 52 3.71 -8.08 9.35
C ILE A 52 4.98 -8.48 8.64
N GLN A 53 5.90 -9.17 9.32
CA GLN A 53 7.31 -9.25 8.96
C GLN A 53 7.34 -9.54 7.48
N LEU A 54 7.49 -8.49 6.64
CA LEU A 54 7.54 -8.72 5.23
C LEU A 54 8.83 -9.51 5.18
N PRO A 55 8.78 -10.80 4.78
CA PRO A 55 9.99 -11.56 4.59
C PRO A 55 10.88 -10.60 3.80
N SER A 56 12.09 -10.31 4.30
CA SER A 56 13.03 -9.31 3.79
C SER A 56 12.85 -9.17 2.27
N ALA A 57 12.95 -7.98 1.66
CA ALA A 57 12.70 -7.84 0.20
C ALA A 57 13.32 -8.99 -0.65
N LEU A 58 14.46 -9.51 -0.21
CA LEU A 58 15.09 -10.75 -0.67
C LEU A 58 14.19 -12.01 -0.59
N LYS A 59 13.61 -12.30 0.57
CA LYS A 59 12.77 -13.47 0.88
C LYS A 59 11.37 -13.40 0.23
N LEU A 60 10.90 -12.20 -0.13
CA LEU A 60 9.71 -12.03 -0.97
C LEU A 60 9.98 -12.39 -2.43
N VAL A 61 11.16 -11.99 -2.94
CA VAL A 61 11.68 -12.45 -4.24
C VAL A 61 11.90 -13.97 -4.20
N GLU A 62 12.48 -14.49 -3.12
CA GLU A 62 12.73 -15.93 -2.91
C GLU A 62 11.42 -16.74 -2.92
N TRP A 63 10.35 -16.24 -2.30
CA TRP A 63 9.03 -16.88 -2.34
C TRP A 63 8.40 -16.86 -3.74
N LEU A 64 8.58 -15.78 -4.49
CA LEU A 64 8.10 -15.67 -5.87
C LEU A 64 8.85 -16.62 -6.82
N TYR A 65 10.15 -16.83 -6.56
CA TYR A 65 11.02 -17.72 -7.35
C TYR A 65 10.97 -19.20 -6.90
N ALA A 66 10.53 -19.50 -5.68
CA ALA A 66 10.36 -20.87 -5.19
C ALA A 66 9.56 -21.80 -6.13
N PRO A 67 8.41 -21.40 -6.72
CA PRO A 67 7.73 -22.25 -7.69
C PRO A 67 8.55 -22.42 -8.97
N LEU A 68 9.30 -21.40 -9.42
CA LEU A 68 10.16 -21.48 -10.60
C LEU A 68 11.31 -22.47 -10.39
N ASP A 69 11.91 -22.53 -9.21
CA ASP A 69 12.96 -23.51 -8.88
C ASP A 69 12.46 -24.96 -8.95
N ILE A 70 11.22 -25.21 -8.54
CA ILE A 70 10.60 -26.54 -8.65
C ILE A 70 10.40 -26.94 -10.12
N TRP A 71 10.08 -25.97 -10.99
CA TRP A 71 9.93 -26.21 -12.42
C TRP A 71 11.28 -26.40 -13.13
N LEU A 72 12.29 -25.60 -12.77
CA LEU A 72 13.65 -25.70 -13.30
C LEU A 72 14.35 -26.98 -12.86
N SER A 73 14.28 -27.35 -11.59
CA SER A 73 14.85 -28.61 -11.08
C SER A 73 14.24 -29.85 -11.72
N ARG A 74 12.98 -29.77 -12.18
CA ARG A 74 12.29 -30.86 -12.90
C ARG A 74 12.73 -31.02 -14.36
N TYR A 75 13.30 -29.99 -14.98
CA TYR A 75 13.73 -30.01 -16.39
C TYR A 75 15.25 -30.15 -16.57
N VAL A 76 16.04 -29.90 -15.52
CA VAL A 76 17.52 -29.83 -15.59
C VAL A 76 18.22 -31.06 -14.99
N TRP A 77 17.48 -32.09 -14.53
CA TRP A 77 18.02 -33.41 -14.17
C TRP A 77 17.18 -34.55 -14.73
#